data_AF-K2BRX4-F1
#
_entry.id   AF-K2BRX4-F1
#
_cell.length_a   1.000
_cell.length_b   1.000
_cell.length_c   1.000
_cell.angle_alpha   90.00
_cell.angle_beta   90.00
_cell.angle_gamma   90.00
#
_symmetry.space_group_name_H-M   'P 1'
#
loop_
_entity.id
_entity.type
_entity.pdbx_description
1 polymer ?
#
loop_
_entity_poly.entity_id
_entity_poly.type
_entity_poly.pdbx_seq_one_letter_code
_entity_poly.pdbx_strand_id
1 'polypeptide(L)'
;MLDEKNSLVISRHLISGAIKSIVTSKIAYHTSIDGVFEKGACMELPSGKKLPTNNCRLLYEEKNTEVQTSDLMIKGNLITNKN
;
A
#
# COMPACT_ATOMS: atom_id res chain seq x y z
N MET A 1 15.90 -18.64 -11.09
CA MET A 1 15.08 -18.64 -9.87
C MET A 1 14.99 -17.21 -9.42
N LEU A 2 13.85 -16.54 -9.62
CA LEU A 2 13.63 -15.19 -9.10
C LEU A 2 13.48 -15.33 -7.59
N ASP A 3 14.35 -14.64 -6.83
CA ASP A 3 14.29 -14.56 -5.37
C ASP A 3 12.85 -14.25 -4.91
N GLU A 4 12.21 -15.23 -4.26
CA GLU A 4 10.90 -15.13 -3.59
C GLU A 4 10.91 -14.20 -2.36
N LYS A 5 11.96 -13.39 -2.19
CA LYS A 5 12.06 -12.41 -1.11
C LYS A 5 11.14 -11.22 -1.39
N ASN A 6 9.90 -11.34 -0.90
CA ASN A 6 8.93 -10.27 -0.73
C ASN A 6 8.60 -9.49 -2.01
N SER A 7 7.83 -10.11 -2.92
CA SER A 7 7.14 -9.38 -3.98
C SER A 7 6.05 -8.49 -3.39
N LEU A 8 6.43 -7.36 -2.78
CA LEU A 8 5.53 -6.31 -2.29
C LEU A 8 5.67 -5.09 -3.21
N VAL A 9 4.57 -4.69 -3.84
CA VAL A 9 4.50 -3.47 -4.66
C VAL A 9 3.42 -2.57 -4.10
N ILE A 10 3.79 -1.33 -3.77
CA ILE A 10 2.87 -0.30 -3.31
C ILE A 10 2.82 0.80 -4.37
N SER A 11 1.64 1.06 -4.93
CA SER A 11 1.40 2.21 -5.81
C SER A 11 0.71 3.31 -5.01
N ARG A 12 1.05 4.57 -5.29
CA ARG A 12 0.46 5.75 -4.64
C ARG A 12 -0.21 6.68 -5.66
N HIS A 13 -1.19 7.46 -5.22
CA HIS A 13 -1.73 8.57 -5.99
C HIS A 13 -0.72 9.73 -6.04
N LEU A 14 -0.45 10.26 -7.23
CA LEU A 14 0.55 11.31 -7.44
C LEU A 14 0.26 12.60 -6.67
N ILE A 15 -1.02 12.98 -6.56
CA ILE A 15 -1.44 14.26 -5.98
C ILE A 15 -1.61 14.16 -4.46
N SER A 16 -2.36 13.16 -3.98
CA SER A 16 -2.66 13.01 -2.55
C SER A 16 -1.59 12.25 -1.78
N GLY A 17 -0.72 11.50 -2.46
CA GLY A 17 0.20 10.57 -1.82
C GLY A 17 -0.46 9.34 -1.19
N ALA A 18 -1.79 9.21 -1.28
CA ALA A 18 -2.54 8.08 -0.71
C ALA A 18 -2.20 6.76 -1.42
N ILE A 19 -2.32 5.64 -0.72
CA ILE A 19 -2.13 4.31 -1.31
C ILE A 19 -3.19 4.05 -2.37
N LYS A 20 -2.75 3.76 -3.59
CA LYS A 20 -3.59 3.35 -4.73
C LYS A 20 -3.78 1.84 -4.76
N SER A 21 -2.71 1.09 -4.54
CA SER A 21 -2.77 -0.38 -4.51
C SER A 21 -1.61 -0.97 -3.73
N ILE A 22 -1.82 -2.14 -3.15
CA ILE A 22 -0.80 -2.97 -2.51
C ILE A 22 -0.89 -4.36 -3.13
N VAL A 23 0.21 -4.87 -3.67
CA VAL A 23 0.26 -6.19 -4.30
C VAL A 23 1.34 -7.00 -3.61
N THR A 24 0.94 -8.17 -3.09
CA THR A 24 1.85 -9.18 -2.55
C THR A 24 1.85 -10.43 -3.44
N SER A 25 2.60 -11.46 -3.10
CA SER A 25 2.49 -12.76 -3.78
C SER A 25 1.16 -13.48 -3.56
N LYS A 26 0.41 -13.13 -2.49
CA LYS A 26 -0.80 -13.85 -2.05
C LYS A 26 -2.09 -13.02 -2.14
N ILE A 27 -1.99 -11.71 -2.01
CA ILE A 27 -3.13 -10.80 -2.00
C ILE A 27 -2.81 -9.50 -2.73
N ALA A 28 -3.83 -8.95 -3.40
CA ALA A 28 -3.82 -7.63 -3.97
C ALA A 28 -4.95 -6.79 -3.35
N TYR A 29 -4.62 -5.58 -2.92
CA TYR A 29 -5.55 -4.56 -2.49
C TYR A 29 -5.53 -3.40 -3.49
N HIS A 30 -6.70 -2.91 -3.88
CA HIS A 30 -6.86 -1.70 -4.68
C HIS A 30 -7.82 -0.76 -3.96
N THR A 31 -7.39 0.49 -3.77
CA THR A 31 -8.25 1.52 -3.18
C THR A 31 -9.33 1.95 -4.16
N SER A 32 -10.42 2.51 -3.63
CA SER A 32 -11.39 3.25 -4.42
C SER A 32 -10.87 4.61 -4.89
N ILE A 33 -11.51 5.20 -5.89
CA ILE A 33 -11.14 6.50 -6.48
C ILE A 33 -11.10 7.63 -5.43
N ASP A 34 -11.93 7.55 -4.40
CA ASP A 34 -11.98 8.51 -3.29
C ASP A 34 -10.96 8.22 -2.17
N GLY A 35 -10.15 7.18 -2.30
CA GLY A 35 -9.12 6.81 -1.32
C GLY A 35 -9.65 6.19 -0.02
N VAL A 36 -10.93 5.81 0.01
CA VAL A 36 -11.59 5.23 1.19
C VAL A 36 -11.38 3.73 1.23
N PHE A 37 -10.79 3.23 2.33
CA PHE A 37 -10.42 1.81 2.43
C PHE A 37 -11.59 0.86 2.20
N GLU A 38 -12.73 1.14 2.84
CA GLU A 38 -13.95 0.33 2.83
C GLU A 38 -14.57 0.17 1.44
N LYS A 39 -14.29 1.11 0.53
CA LYS A 39 -14.78 1.09 -0.85
C LYS A 39 -13.79 0.42 -1.81
N GLY A 40 -12.63 0.00 -1.32
CA GLY A 40 -11.62 -0.73 -2.08
C GLY A 40 -11.99 -2.20 -2.32
N ALA A 41 -11.08 -2.90 -2.99
CA ALA A 41 -11.20 -4.32 -3.30
C ALA A 41 -9.98 -5.09 -2.81
N CYS A 42 -10.22 -6.23 -2.16
CA CYS A 42 -9.21 -7.20 -1.78
C CYS A 42 -9.37 -8.45 -2.65
N MET A 43 -8.27 -8.97 -3.18
CA MET A 43 -8.23 -10.12 -4.06
C MET A 43 -7.15 -11.09 -3.61
N GLU A 44 -7.43 -12.38 -3.70
CA GLU A 44 -6.43 -13.44 -3.57
C GLU A 44 -5.66 -13.59 -4.87
N LEU A 45 -4.35 -13.85 -4.77
CA LEU A 45 -3.47 -14.14 -5.89
C LEU A 45 -2.88 -15.56 -5.74
N PRO A 46 -2.67 -16.26 -6.87
CA PRO A 46 -2.94 -15.84 -8.24
C PRO A 46 -4.40 -16.06 -8.68
N SER A 47 -5.27 -16.58 -7.81
CA SER A 47 -6.63 -17.00 -8.17
C SER A 47 -7.53 -15.87 -8.70
N GLY A 48 -7.23 -14.62 -8.35
CA GLY A 48 -8.07 -13.46 -8.64
C GLY A 48 -9.37 -13.43 -7.84
N LYS A 49 -9.54 -14.36 -6.88
CA LYS A 49 -10.78 -14.47 -6.10
C LYS A 49 -10.96 -13.21 -5.26
N LYS A 50 -12.12 -12.55 -5.40
CA LYS A 50 -12.47 -11.43 -4.53
C LYS A 50 -12.64 -11.92 -3.09
N LEU A 51 -11.91 -11.29 -2.17
CA LEU A 51 -12.00 -11.53 -0.74
C LEU A 51 -12.80 -10.40 -0.08
N PRO A 52 -13.33 -10.61 1.13
CA PRO A 52 -13.81 -9.52 1.96
C PRO A 52 -12.72 -8.47 2.14
N THR A 53 -13.06 -7.18 2.01
CA THR A 53 -12.08 -6.08 2.10
C THR A 53 -11.30 -6.09 3.42
N ASN A 54 -11.93 -6.54 4.52
CA ASN A 54 -11.28 -6.70 5.82
C ASN A 54 -10.05 -7.62 5.80
N ASN A 55 -9.94 -8.57 4.87
CA ASN A 55 -8.77 -9.44 4.75
C ASN A 55 -7.50 -8.66 4.39
N CYS A 56 -7.64 -7.48 3.80
CA CYS A 56 -6.52 -6.59 3.46
C CYS A 56 -6.29 -5.49 4.51
N ARG A 57 -7.07 -5.43 5.61
CA ARG A 57 -7.07 -4.29 6.54
C ARG A 57 -5.74 -4.09 7.25
N LEU A 58 -5.22 -5.14 7.89
CA LEU A 58 -3.94 -5.08 8.60
C LEU A 58 -2.79 -4.67 7.67
N LEU A 59 -2.74 -5.25 6.47
CA LEU A 59 -1.75 -4.90 5.46
C LEU A 59 -1.87 -3.43 5.02
N TYR A 60 -3.09 -2.95 4.79
CA TYR A 60 -3.33 -1.56 4.42
C TYR A 60 -2.91 -0.60 5.53
N GLU A 61 -3.28 -0.87 6.78
CA GLU A 61 -2.95 -0.03 7.92
C GLU A 61 -1.44 0.07 8.12
N GLU A 62 -0.73 -1.07 8.09
CA GLU A 62 0.74 -1.11 8.19
C GLU A 62 1.40 -0.23 7.12
N LYS A 63 1.01 -0.41 5.85
CA LYS A 63 1.61 0.34 4.75
C LYS A 63 1.18 1.80 4.70
N ASN A 64 -0.03 2.11 5.13
CA ASN A 64 -0.49 3.47 5.23
C ASN A 64 0.29 4.23 6.31
N THR A 65 0.56 3.61 7.45
CA THR A 65 1.44 4.18 8.48
C THR A 65 2.86 4.42 7.95
N GLU A 66 3.47 3.43 7.29
CA GLU A 66 4.80 3.59 6.69
C GLU A 66 4.86 4.76 5.70
N VAL A 67 3.86 4.87 4.83
CA VAL A 67 3.74 5.96 3.85
C VAL A 67 3.59 7.32 4.54
N GLN A 68 2.71 7.43 5.54
CA GLN A 68 2.48 8.67 6.27
C GLN A 68 3.74 9.10 7.03
N THR A 69 4.43 8.17 7.69
CA THR A 69 5.69 8.45 8.37
C THR A 69 6.76 8.91 7.38
N SER A 70 6.89 8.24 6.23
CA SER A 70 7.84 8.66 5.18
C SER A 70 7.55 10.09 4.69
N ASP A 71 6.28 10.42 4.45
CA ASP A 71 5.88 11.74 4.00
C ASP A 71 6.18 12.82 5.06
N LEU A 72 5.97 12.51 6.34
CA LEU A 72 6.31 13.42 7.45
C LEU A 72 7.82 13.66 7.56
N MET A 73 8.64 12.62 7.38
CA MET A 73 10.10 12.74 7.43
C MET A 73 10.64 13.63 6.31
N ILE A 74 10.07 13.51 5.10
CA ILE A 74 10.44 14.33 3.94
C ILE A 74 9.95 15.78 4.12
N LYS A 75 8.66 15.98 4.44
CA LYS A 75 8.07 17.33 4.58
C LYS A 75 8.61 18.09 5.78
N GLY A 76 8.92 17.38 6.88
CA GLY A 76 9.49 17.96 8.09
C GLY A 76 10.98 18.28 7.98
N ASN A 77 11.61 18.03 6.82
CA ASN A 77 13.05 18.20 6.60
C ASN A 77 13.91 17.47 7.66
N LEU A 78 13.38 16.37 8.21
CA LEU A 78 14.06 15.53 9.20
C LEU A 78 15.15 14.67 8.56
N ILE A 79 15.14 14.57 7.24
CA ILE A 79 16.25 14.10 6.41
C ILE A 79 17.03 15.34 5.95
N THR A 80 17.57 16.10 6.89
CA THR A 80 18.60 17.10 6.57
C THR A 80 19.90 16.35 6.40
N ASN A 81 20.29 16.07 5.15
CA ASN A 81 21.69 15.82 4.84
C ASN A 81 22.46 17.10 5.17
N LYS A 82 23.02 17.18 6.38
CA LYS A 82 24.12 18.10 6.66
C LYS A 82 25.31 17.63 5.84
N ASN A 83 25.57 18.31 4.73
CA ASN A 83 26.91 18.46 4.17
C ASN A 83 27.25 19.95 4.22
#